data_AF-A0A9D4VZ96-F1
#
_entry.id   AF-A0A9D4VZ96-F1
#
_cell.length_a   1.000
_cell.length_b   1.000
_cell.length_c   1.000
_cell.angle_alpha   90.00
_cell.angle_beta   90.00
_cell.angle_gamma   90.00
#
_symmetry.space_group_name_H-M   'P 1'
#
loop_
_entity.id
_entity.type
_entity.pdbx_description
1 polymer ?
#
loop_
_entity_poly.entity_id
_entity_poly.type
_entity_poly.pdbx_seq_one_letter_code
_entity_poly.pdbx_strand_id
1 'polypeptide(L)'
;MDRNNSRRQVAAMKQSLFDQGFLDEQFIQLEELQDDANPNFVEEIVTLYYRDSSRLISNLEQTLERIHWISTSWTQSCISLKEAAQALGRKR
;
A
#
# COMPACT_ATOMS: atom_id res chain seq x y z
N MET A 1 11.88 18.60 28.87
CA MET A 1 10.53 18.02 28.79
C MET A 1 10.43 16.92 29.83
N ASP A 2 9.42 16.96 30.70
CA ASP A 2 9.24 15.95 31.76
C ASP A 2 9.01 14.56 31.15
N ARG A 3 9.88 13.59 31.46
CA ARG A 3 9.80 12.21 30.95
C ARG A 3 8.43 11.57 31.19
N ASN A 4 7.77 11.94 32.28
CA ASN A 4 6.42 11.48 32.61
C ASN A 4 5.36 11.99 31.62
N ASN A 5 5.52 13.20 31.10
CA ASN A 5 4.59 13.76 30.12
C ASN A 5 4.77 13.07 28.76
N SER A 6 6.01 12.81 28.34
CA SER A 6 6.30 12.08 27.10
C SER A 6 5.76 10.65 27.12
N ARG A 7 5.92 9.91 28.22
CA ARG A 7 5.35 8.56 28.37
C ARG A 7 3.82 8.55 28.29
N ARG A 8 3.17 9.53 28.91
CA ARG A 8 1.71 9.67 28.84
C ARG A 8 1.22 9.97 27.42
N GLN A 9 1.92 10.84 26.69
CA GLN A 9 1.58 11.13 25.29
C GLN A 9 1.70 9.89 24.42
N VAL A 10 2.79 9.13 24.55
CA VAL A 10 2.99 7.88 23.79
C VAL A 10 1.89 6.86 24.10
N ALA A 11 1.55 6.67 25.38
CA ALA A 11 0.47 5.77 25.78
C ALA A 11 -0.90 6.21 25.22
N ALA A 12 -1.20 7.51 25.26
CA ALA A 12 -2.44 8.06 24.72
C ALA A 12 -2.52 7.91 23.19
N MET A 13 -1.42 8.15 22.47
CA MET A 13 -1.35 7.94 21.02
C MET A 13 -1.55 6.47 20.68
N LYS A 14 -0.88 5.57 21.38
CA LYS A 14 -1.04 4.13 21.19
C LYS A 14 -2.49 3.69 21.38
N GLN A 15 -3.13 4.11 22.47
CA GLN A 15 -4.53 3.79 22.73
C GLN A 15 -5.44 4.30 21.60
N SER A 16 -5.21 5.53 21.12
CA SER A 16 -5.97 6.09 20.00
C SER A 16 -5.83 5.27 18.72
N LEU A 17 -4.68 4.63 18.47
CA LEU A 17 -4.49 3.74 17.32
C LEU A 17 -5.26 2.42 17.46
N PHE A 18 -5.37 1.87 18.68
CA PHE A 18 -6.24 0.73 18.96
C PHE A 18 -7.72 1.08 18.81
N ASP A 19 -8.14 2.23 19.35
CA ASP A 19 -9.54 2.67 19.30
C ASP A 19 -10.03 2.91 17.85
N GLN A 20 -9.12 3.31 16.96
CA GLN A 20 -9.38 3.47 15.52
C GLN A 20 -9.30 2.16 14.74
N GLY A 21 -8.84 1.07 15.36
CA GLY A 21 -8.65 -0.23 14.72
C GLY A 21 -7.42 -0.35 13.83
N PHE A 22 -6.45 0.57 13.95
CA PHE A 22 -5.17 0.47 13.24
C PHE A 22 -4.22 -0.53 13.89
N LEU A 23 -4.35 -0.74 15.19
CA LEU A 23 -3.65 -1.75 15.95
C LEU A 23 -4.65 -2.74 16.53
N ASP A 24 -4.25 -4.00 16.60
CA ASP A 24 -5.03 -5.08 17.18
C ASP A 24 -4.17 -5.95 18.12
N GLU A 25 -4.73 -7.05 18.59
CA GLU A 25 -4.05 -7.98 19.50
C GLU A 25 -2.71 -8.50 18.97
N GLN A 26 -2.48 -8.52 17.64
CA GLN A 26 -1.20 -8.94 17.08
C GLN A 26 -0.09 -7.95 17.41
N PHE A 27 -0.39 -6.65 17.49
CA PHE A 27 0.60 -5.65 17.89
C PHE A 27 1.04 -5.85 19.36
N ILE A 28 0.10 -6.25 20.22
CA ILE A 28 0.40 -6.56 21.64
C ILE A 28 1.34 -7.78 21.73
N GLN A 29 1.04 -8.84 20.97
CA GLN A 29 1.90 -10.02 20.90
C GLN A 29 3.31 -9.66 20.40
N LEU A 30 3.40 -8.71 19.46
CA LEU A 30 4.67 -8.24 18.93
C LEU A 30 5.51 -7.50 19.99
N GLU A 31 4.86 -6.70 20.84
CA GLU A 31 5.52 -6.02 21.97
C GLU A 31 5.93 -7.00 23.07
N GLU A 32 5.17 -8.06 23.33
CA GLU A 32 5.52 -9.09 24.31
C GLU A 32 6.77 -9.89 23.91
N LEU A 33 7.10 -9.94 22.61
CA LEU A 33 8.34 -10.53 22.10
C LEU A 33 9.56 -9.61 22.24
N GLN A 34 9.35 -8.32 22.56
CA GLN A 34 10.45 -7.41 22.82
C GLN A 34 10.99 -7.63 24.24
N ASP A 35 12.29 -7.90 24.34
CA ASP A 35 12.97 -8.10 25.62
C ASP A 35 14.19 -7.16 25.76
N ASP A 36 14.86 -7.23 26.91
CA ASP A 36 16.06 -6.42 27.17
C ASP A 36 17.24 -6.81 26.27
N ALA A 37 17.21 -7.98 25.63
CA ALA A 37 18.24 -8.44 24.70
C ALA A 37 18.02 -7.91 23.27
N ASN A 38 16.77 -7.64 22.89
CA ASN A 38 16.40 -7.01 21.63
C ASN A 38 15.38 -5.86 21.83
N PRO A 39 15.82 -4.71 22.36
CA PRO A 39 14.93 -3.59 22.67
C PRO A 39 14.33 -2.90 21.44
N ASN A 40 14.79 -3.21 20.22
CA ASN A 40 14.34 -2.57 18.97
C ASN A 40 13.49 -3.52 18.11
N PHE A 41 13.14 -4.70 18.61
CA PHE A 41 12.42 -5.72 17.84
C PHE A 41 11.16 -5.17 17.16
N VAL A 42 10.30 -4.47 17.91
CA VAL A 42 9.05 -3.91 17.39
C VAL A 42 9.32 -2.91 16.28
N GLU A 43 10.31 -2.04 16.47
CA GLU A 43 10.71 -1.03 15.48
C GLU A 43 11.19 -1.71 14.18
N GLU A 44 12.03 -2.75 14.29
CA GLU A 44 12.55 -3.48 13.14
C GLU A 44 11.43 -4.15 12.33
N ILE A 45 10.48 -4.82 12.99
CA ILE A 45 9.36 -5.49 12.31
C ILE A 45 8.44 -4.47 11.65
N VAL A 46 8.08 -3.40 12.35
CA VAL A 46 7.23 -2.33 11.79
C VAL A 46 7.91 -1.67 10.60
N THR A 47 9.23 -1.44 10.68
CA THR A 47 10.03 -0.88 9.58
C THR A 47 10.04 -1.82 8.37
N LEU A 48 10.23 -3.13 8.60
CA LEU A 48 10.18 -4.15 7.56
C LEU A 48 8.80 -4.19 6.89
N TYR A 49 7.73 -4.17 7.68
CA TYR A 49 6.36 -4.16 7.18
C TYR A 49 6.09 -2.96 6.26
N TYR A 50 6.46 -1.75 6.67
CA TYR A 50 6.25 -0.56 5.85
C TYR A 50 7.10 -0.56 4.58
N ARG A 51 8.35 -1.04 4.65
CA ARG A 51 9.21 -1.17 3.48
C ARG A 51 8.62 -2.14 2.46
N ASP A 52 8.16 -3.30 2.92
CA ASP A 52 7.59 -4.31 2.04
C ASP A 52 6.25 -3.84 1.47
N SER A 53 5.41 -3.18 2.29
CA SER A 53 4.15 -2.57 1.85
C SER A 53 4.36 -1.51 0.78
N SER A 54 5.35 -0.62 0.95
CA SER A 54 5.69 0.39 -0.05
C SER A 54 6.07 -0.26 -1.39
N ARG A 55 6.89 -1.31 -1.36
CA ARG A 55 7.26 -2.06 -2.57
C ARG A 55 6.05 -2.74 -3.22
N LEU A 56 5.13 -3.30 -2.43
CA LEU A 56 3.90 -3.90 -2.94
C LEU A 56 3.00 -2.86 -3.61
N ILE A 57 2.84 -1.69 -3.00
CA ILE A 57 2.06 -0.58 -3.56
C ILE A 57 2.65 -0.14 -4.90
N SER A 58 3.98 0.09 -4.98
CA SER A 58 4.62 0.48 -6.24
C SER A 58 4.48 -0.57 -7.34
N ASN A 59 4.47 -1.87 -6.98
CA ASN A 59 4.22 -2.94 -7.95
C ASN A 59 2.76 -2.95 -8.44
N LEU A 60 1.80 -2.64 -7.55
CA LEU A 60 0.40 -2.49 -7.93
C LEU A 60 0.20 -1.30 -8.87
N GLU A 61 0.82 -0.15 -8.57
CA GLU A 61 0.79 1.04 -9.43
C GLU A 61 1.29 0.72 -10.84
N GLN A 62 2.48 0.10 -10.97
CA GLN A 62 3.01 -0.32 -12.27
C GLN A 62 2.09 -1.30 -13.01
N THR A 63 1.46 -2.21 -12.27
CA THR A 63 0.52 -3.17 -12.86
C THR A 63 -0.73 -2.47 -13.38
N LEU A 64 -1.28 -1.51 -12.62
CA LEU A 64 -2.43 -0.71 -13.01
C LEU A 64 -2.13 0.17 -14.22
N GLU A 65 -0.96 0.82 -14.26
CA GLU A 65 -0.49 1.59 -15.41
C GLU A 65 -0.39 0.72 -16.67
N ARG A 66 0.19 -0.48 -16.53
CA ARG A 66 0.28 -1.43 -17.64
C ARG A 66 -1.11 -1.86 -18.13
N ILE A 67 -2.03 -2.18 -17.22
CA ILE A 67 -3.41 -2.54 -17.58
C ILE A 67 -4.09 -1.37 -18.31
N HIS A 68 -3.91 -0.14 -17.83
CA HIS A 68 -4.45 1.06 -18.47
C HIS A 68 -3.88 1.25 -19.88
N TRP A 69 -2.57 1.10 -20.05
CA TRP A 69 -1.90 1.20 -21.34
C TRP A 69 -2.39 0.12 -22.32
N ILE A 70 -2.52 -1.13 -21.86
CA ILE A 70 -3.07 -2.22 -22.67
C ILE A 70 -4.50 -1.84 -23.11
N SER A 71 -5.37 -1.46 -22.18
CA SER A 71 -6.76 -1.11 -22.48
C SER A 71 -6.89 0.02 -23.52
N THR A 72 -6.09 1.07 -23.40
CA THR A 72 -6.09 2.18 -24.36
C THR A 72 -5.55 1.78 -25.73
N SER A 73 -4.47 0.98 -25.77
CA SER A 73 -3.91 0.44 -26.99
C SER A 73 -4.92 -0.44 -27.75
N TRP A 74 -5.56 -1.39 -27.06
CA TRP A 74 -6.60 -2.25 -27.65
C TRP A 74 -7.77 -1.43 -28.20
N THR A 75 -8.21 -0.41 -27.45
CA THR A 75 -9.29 0.48 -27.90
C THR A 75 -8.93 1.19 -29.21
N GLN A 76 -7.71 1.72 -29.30
CA GLN A 76 -7.22 2.39 -30.51
C GLN A 76 -7.16 1.44 -31.71
N SER A 77 -6.68 0.20 -31.52
CA SER A 77 -6.66 -0.82 -32.58
C SER A 77 -8.07 -1.14 -33.09
N CYS A 78 -9.05 -1.27 -32.19
CA CYS A 78 -10.44 -1.51 -32.56
C CYS A 78 -11.03 -0.35 -33.39
N ILE A 79 -10.71 0.90 -33.03
CA ILE A 79 -11.14 2.09 -33.80
C ILE A 79 -10.54 2.06 -35.20
N SER A 80 -9.23 1.84 -35.33
CA SER A 80 -8.56 1.79 -36.63
C SER A 80 -9.11 0.69 -37.53
N LEU A 81 -9.45 -0.49 -36.97
CA LEU A 81 -10.08 -1.58 -37.73
C LEU A 81 -11.48 -1.21 -38.22
N LYS A 82 -12.29 -0.55 -37.38
CA LYS A 82 -13.62 -0.07 -37.76
C LYS A 82 -13.54 0.93 -38.92
N GLU A 83 -12.61 1.88 -38.86
CA GLU A 83 -12.41 2.89 -39.91
C GLU A 83 -11.95 2.26 -41.22
N ALA A 84 -11.02 1.30 -41.16
CA ALA A 84 -10.58 0.55 -42.34
C ALA A 84 -11.73 -0.21 -43.01
N ALA A 85 -12.59 -0.87 -42.22
CA ALA A 85 -13.77 -1.57 -42.74
C ALA A 85 -14.77 -0.61 -43.41
N GLN A 86 -15.01 0.57 -42.82
CA GLN A 86 -15.84 1.61 -43.41
C GLN A 86 -15.28 2.13 -44.74
N ALA A 87 -13.95 2.32 -44.84
CA ALA A 87 -13.30 2.76 -46.05
C ALA A 87 -13.43 1.75 -47.20
N LEU A 88 -13.40 0.46 -46.90
CA LEU A 88 -13.65 -0.61 -47.88
C LEU A 88 -15.11 -0.61 -48.37
N GLY A 89 -16.07 -0.37 -47.47
CA GLY A 89 -17.49 -0.28 -47.82
C GLY A 89 -17.85 0.93 -48.69
N ARG A 90 -17.15 2.06 -48.55
CA ARG A 90 -17.35 3.26 -49.39
C ARG A 90 -16.81 3.15 -50.83
N LYS A 91 -16.01 2.12 -51.13
CA LYS A 91 -15.43 1.90 -52.47
C LYS A 91 -16.29 1.01 -53.38
N ARG A 92 -17.51 0.65 -52.95
CA ARG A 92 -18.49 -0.13 -53.73
C ARG A 92 -19.68 0.72 -54.16
#